data_AF-A0A949AWR8-F1
#
_entry.id   AF-A0A949AWR8-F1
#
_cell.length_a   1.000
_cell.length_b   1.000
_cell.length_c   1.000
_cell.angle_alpha   90.00
_cell.angle_beta   90.00
_cell.angle_gamma   90.00
#
_symmetry.space_group_name_H-M   'P 1'
#
loop_
_entity.id
_entity.type
_entity.pdbx_description
1 polymer ?
#
loop_
_entity_poly.entity_id
_entity_poly.type
_entity_poly.pdbx_seq_one_letter_code
_entity_poly.pdbx_strand_id
1 'polypeptide(L)'
;MSGTSRGPLRKSFVSNGPSFVCVPGLVHRYPDRVLFLVTDFCSTYCRYCTRSRMVNNGKGLPFDRGQWEKAIAYIENSPAVRDVILSGGDPLTLSDEILEWLLSRLRKIRHVEFLRIGTKAPVVLPQRITPALTRMLKRYHPLWISIHFTHPDELTPETTLACDRLADAGIPLGSQTVLLSGINDDLDTMKRLMHGLLKIRVKPYYLYQCDPILGSSHFRTPVGKGLEIIRGLRGYTTGYAVPSYVIDAPGGGGKIPLLPEYIVGRDGDDLLLKNYEGNTYRYPDPGDWIGADRPYNATSRCTGEGGRA
;
A
#
# COMPACT_ATOMS: atom_id res chain seq x y z
N MET A 1 23.18 28.31 40.33
CA MET A 1 23.50 28.49 38.91
C MET A 1 24.35 27.31 38.45
N SER A 2 23.73 26.29 37.84
CA SER A 2 24.45 25.20 37.19
C SER A 2 23.62 24.77 35.98
N GLY A 3 24.01 25.30 34.83
CA GLY A 3 23.37 25.01 33.55
C GLY A 3 23.72 23.60 33.10
N THR A 4 22.71 22.76 32.90
CA THR A 4 22.85 21.49 32.19
C THR A 4 22.78 21.75 30.68
N SER A 5 23.87 21.39 30.02
CA SER A 5 24.06 21.48 28.57
C SER A 5 23.07 20.59 27.85
N ARG A 6 22.21 21.20 27.01
CA ARG A 6 21.40 20.48 26.03
C ARG A 6 22.33 19.88 24.98
N GLY A 7 22.39 18.55 24.92
CA GLY A 7 23.06 17.82 23.84
C GLY A 7 22.51 18.21 22.46
N PRO A 8 23.29 18.03 21.39
CA PRO A 8 22.94 18.54 20.07
C PRO A 8 21.65 17.87 19.56
N LEU A 9 20.67 18.71 19.23
CA LEU A 9 19.45 18.34 18.52
C LEU A 9 19.82 17.47 17.31
N ARG A 10 19.34 16.22 17.31
CA ARG A 10 19.46 15.31 16.18
C ARG A 10 18.98 16.04 14.92
N LYS A 11 19.87 16.15 13.93
CA LYS A 11 19.55 16.65 12.58
C LYS A 11 18.26 15.99 12.11
N SER A 12 17.30 16.82 11.76
CA SER A 12 16.01 16.43 11.20
C SER A 12 16.21 15.50 10.01
N PHE A 13 15.57 14.32 10.04
CA PHE A 13 15.43 13.41 8.89
C PHE A 13 14.47 14.00 7.83
N VAL A 14 14.68 15.27 7.45
CA VAL A 14 14.05 15.83 6.25
C VAL A 14 15.07 15.65 5.14
N SER A 15 15.09 14.45 4.55
CA SER A 15 15.85 14.20 3.34
C SER A 15 15.22 15.02 2.20
N ASN A 16 15.91 16.07 1.76
CA ASN A 16 15.77 16.60 0.40
C ASN A 16 16.31 15.53 -0.56
N GLY A 17 15.52 14.48 -0.79
CA GLY A 17 15.78 13.48 -1.83
C GLY A 17 15.52 14.05 -3.23
N PRO A 18 15.99 13.39 -4.30
CA PRO A 18 15.76 13.84 -5.66
C PRO A 18 14.26 14.04 -5.92
N SER A 19 13.91 15.16 -6.55
CA SER A 19 12.53 15.43 -6.95
C SER A 19 12.14 14.46 -8.06
N PHE A 20 11.35 13.43 -7.74
CA PHE A 20 10.78 12.49 -8.71
C PHE A 20 9.64 13.09 -9.54
N VAL A 21 9.42 14.41 -9.43
CA VAL A 21 8.45 15.16 -10.22
C VAL A 21 9.10 15.50 -11.56
N CYS A 22 8.76 14.75 -12.60
CA CYS A 22 9.30 14.98 -13.94
C CYS A 22 8.58 16.12 -14.66
N VAL A 23 7.26 16.14 -14.51
CA VAL A 23 6.40 17.25 -14.92
C VAL A 23 5.40 17.53 -13.80
N PRO A 24 4.92 18.79 -13.67
CA PRO A 24 3.94 19.14 -12.65
C PRO A 24 2.78 18.13 -12.62
N GLY A 25 2.48 17.55 -11.46
CA GLY A 25 1.42 16.55 -11.27
C GLY A 25 1.76 15.10 -11.67
N LEU A 26 2.99 14.81 -12.11
CA LEU A 26 3.40 13.44 -12.46
C LEU A 26 4.66 13.03 -11.68
N VAL A 27 4.55 11.94 -10.93
CA VAL A 27 5.65 11.38 -10.16
C VAL A 27 6.15 10.10 -10.83
N HIS A 28 7.40 10.09 -11.27
CA HIS A 28 8.05 8.94 -11.89
C HIS A 28 9.20 8.46 -10.98
N ARG A 29 8.86 7.62 -10.00
CA ARG A 29 9.81 7.10 -9.01
C ARG A 29 10.45 5.78 -9.44
N TYR A 30 9.63 4.90 -10.02
CA TYR A 30 10.04 3.55 -10.40
C TYR A 30 10.27 3.47 -11.91
N PRO A 31 11.09 2.54 -12.40
CA PRO A 31 11.49 2.53 -13.81
C PRO A 31 10.36 2.42 -14.83
N ASP A 32 9.24 1.77 -14.47
CA ASP A 32 8.22 1.32 -15.41
C ASP A 32 6.82 1.89 -15.14
N ARG A 33 6.68 2.78 -14.15
CA ARG A 33 5.36 3.23 -13.68
C ARG A 33 5.35 4.63 -13.10
N VAL A 34 4.23 5.30 -13.29
CA VAL A 34 4.04 6.69 -12.85
C VAL A 34 2.79 6.82 -11.98
N LEU A 35 2.86 7.79 -11.06
CA LEU A 35 1.71 8.26 -10.30
C LEU A 35 1.29 9.62 -10.86
N PHE A 36 0.10 9.66 -11.46
CA PHE A 36 -0.48 10.83 -12.10
C PHE A 36 -1.54 11.47 -11.20
N LEU A 37 -1.21 12.64 -10.66
CA LEU A 37 -2.07 13.42 -9.78
C LEU A 37 -3.03 14.24 -10.64
N VAL A 38 -4.31 13.86 -10.63
CA VAL A 38 -5.32 14.45 -11.51
C VAL A 38 -6.31 15.37 -10.78
N THR A 39 -6.25 15.43 -9.47
CA THR A 39 -7.05 16.34 -8.65
C THR A 39 -6.37 16.58 -7.31
N ASP A 40 -6.67 17.68 -6.64
CA ASP A 40 -6.36 17.95 -5.24
C ASP A 40 -7.60 17.90 -4.33
N PHE A 41 -8.75 17.48 -4.84
CA PHE A 41 -9.97 17.40 -4.05
C PHE A 41 -10.19 15.98 -3.51
N CYS A 42 -10.70 15.89 -2.28
CA CYS A 42 -11.22 14.67 -1.67
C CYS A 42 -12.61 14.95 -1.09
N SER A 43 -13.52 13.96 -1.15
CA SER A 43 -14.79 14.02 -0.40
C SER A 43 -14.58 13.95 1.11
N THR A 44 -13.47 13.38 1.58
CA THR A 44 -13.08 13.36 2.99
C THR A 44 -11.56 13.47 3.13
N TYR A 45 -11.11 14.33 4.05
CA TYR A 45 -9.70 14.61 4.27
C TYR A 45 -9.17 13.76 5.44
N CYS A 46 -8.41 12.72 5.11
CA CYS A 46 -7.80 11.86 6.11
C CYS A 46 -6.79 12.65 6.98
N ARG A 47 -6.90 12.58 8.31
CA ARG A 47 -5.98 13.28 9.23
C ARG A 47 -4.52 12.80 9.17
N TYR A 48 -4.30 11.65 8.55
CA TYR A 48 -3.00 11.03 8.28
C TYR A 48 -2.63 11.08 6.78
N CYS A 49 -3.21 12.02 6.02
CA CYS A 49 -2.99 12.12 4.57
C CYS A 49 -1.55 12.53 4.21
N THR A 50 -0.83 11.65 3.54
CA THR A 50 0.54 11.87 3.04
C THR A 50 0.66 13.03 2.05
N ARG A 51 -0.47 13.47 1.49
CA ARG A 51 -0.59 14.55 0.52
C ARG A 51 -1.26 15.80 1.09
N SER A 52 -1.38 15.95 2.41
CA SER A 52 -2.04 17.10 3.06
C SER A 52 -1.50 18.48 2.63
N ARG A 53 -0.24 18.56 2.18
CA ARG A 53 0.37 19.79 1.62
C ARG A 53 -0.04 20.11 0.18
N MET A 54 -0.72 19.21 -0.50
CA MET A 54 -1.24 19.41 -1.86
C MET A 54 -2.75 19.61 -1.87
N VAL A 55 -3.48 18.78 -1.12
CA VAL A 55 -4.94 18.70 -1.15
C VAL A 55 -5.57 20.00 -0.60
N ASN A 56 -6.49 20.62 -1.37
CA ASN A 56 -7.27 21.82 -1.01
C ASN A 56 -6.47 23.06 -0.56
N ASN A 57 -5.28 23.29 -1.15
CA ASN A 57 -4.42 24.40 -0.73
C ASN A 57 -4.56 25.68 -1.59
N GLY A 58 -5.36 25.67 -2.66
CA GLY A 58 -5.70 26.86 -3.48
C GLY A 58 -4.53 27.59 -4.15
N LYS A 59 -3.30 27.19 -3.86
CA LYS A 59 -2.02 27.76 -4.31
C LYS A 59 -1.13 26.70 -5.00
N GLY A 60 -1.74 25.58 -5.39
CA GLY A 60 -1.06 24.40 -5.92
C GLY A 60 -1.07 24.30 -7.43
N LEU A 61 -0.87 23.08 -7.94
CA LEU A 61 -0.95 22.75 -9.35
C LEU A 61 -2.34 23.06 -9.91
N PRO A 62 -2.45 23.64 -11.12
CA PRO A 62 -3.73 23.70 -11.81
C PRO A 62 -4.08 22.27 -12.26
N PHE A 63 -5.12 21.68 -11.65
CA PHE A 63 -5.64 20.37 -12.06
C PHE A 63 -6.64 20.57 -13.21
N ASP A 64 -6.11 20.93 -14.37
CA ASP A 64 -6.87 21.23 -15.57
C ASP A 64 -6.35 20.45 -16.79
N ARG A 65 -7.06 20.56 -17.92
CA ARG A 65 -6.68 19.89 -19.16
C ARG A 65 -5.28 20.25 -19.63
N GLY A 66 -4.85 21.51 -19.50
CA GLY A 66 -3.54 21.94 -19.97
C GLY A 66 -2.40 21.28 -19.18
N GLN A 67 -2.56 21.14 -17.87
CA GLN A 67 -1.61 20.41 -17.03
C GLN A 67 -1.65 18.91 -17.30
N TRP A 68 -2.84 18.31 -17.43
CA TRP A 68 -2.99 16.89 -17.72
C TRP A 68 -2.36 16.50 -19.06
N GLU A 69 -2.53 17.32 -20.09
CA GLU A 69 -1.91 17.10 -21.41
C GLU A 69 -0.37 17.03 -21.32
N LYS A 70 0.26 17.90 -20.54
CA LYS A 70 1.72 17.88 -20.34
C LYS A 70 2.17 16.58 -19.67
N ALA A 71 1.40 16.09 -18.70
CA ALA A 71 1.67 14.80 -18.06
C ALA A 71 1.47 13.61 -19.01
N ILE A 72 0.40 13.63 -19.80
CA ILE A 72 0.12 12.60 -20.82
C ILE A 72 1.23 12.59 -21.88
N ALA A 73 1.67 13.75 -22.35
CA ALA A 73 2.77 13.88 -23.32
C ALA A 73 4.08 13.31 -22.76
N TYR A 74 4.38 13.48 -21.47
CA TYR A 74 5.54 12.84 -20.85
C TYR A 74 5.43 11.31 -20.92
N ILE A 75 4.24 10.75 -20.62
CA ILE A 75 4.00 9.31 -20.65
C ILE A 75 4.13 8.77 -22.08
N GLU A 76 3.58 9.48 -23.07
CA GLU A 76 3.71 9.16 -24.50
C GLU A 76 5.19 9.10 -24.94
N ASN A 77 6.02 10.02 -24.43
CA ASN A 77 7.45 10.10 -24.76
C ASN A 77 8.34 9.22 -23.87
N SER A 78 7.77 8.39 -22.99
CA SER A 78 8.51 7.54 -22.05
C SER A 78 8.16 6.06 -22.24
N PRO A 79 8.72 5.35 -23.25
CA PRO A 79 8.31 4.00 -23.63
C PRO A 79 8.45 2.93 -22.52
N ALA A 80 9.27 3.19 -21.50
CA ALA A 80 9.41 2.30 -20.34
C ALA A 80 8.17 2.30 -19.42
N VAL A 81 7.33 3.36 -19.47
CA VAL A 81 6.17 3.52 -18.61
C VAL A 81 5.00 2.67 -19.08
N ARG A 82 4.85 1.48 -18.50
CA ARG A 82 3.77 0.54 -18.82
C ARG A 82 2.56 0.60 -17.86
N ASP A 83 2.71 1.23 -16.70
CA ASP A 83 1.69 1.27 -15.64
C ASP A 83 1.45 2.71 -15.14
N VAL A 84 0.22 3.19 -15.31
CA VAL A 84 -0.18 4.56 -14.96
C VAL A 84 -1.24 4.53 -13.87
N ILE A 85 -0.93 5.17 -12.74
CA ILE A 85 -1.84 5.27 -11.58
C ILE A 85 -2.45 6.67 -11.52
N LEU A 86 -3.74 6.79 -11.80
CA LEU A 86 -4.52 7.98 -11.49
C LEU A 86 -4.67 8.10 -9.96
N SER A 87 -4.25 9.22 -9.41
CA SER A 87 -4.28 9.54 -7.98
C SER A 87 -4.38 11.06 -7.78
N GLY A 88 -3.98 11.59 -6.63
CA GLY A 88 -4.15 13.00 -6.28
C GLY A 88 -4.69 13.15 -4.87
N GLY A 89 -5.76 13.94 -4.75
CA GLY A 89 -6.75 13.81 -3.69
C GLY A 89 -7.49 12.48 -3.86
N ASP A 90 -8.59 12.47 -4.61
CA ASP A 90 -9.31 11.25 -4.99
C ASP A 90 -9.83 11.35 -6.44
N PRO A 91 -9.28 10.59 -7.41
CA PRO A 91 -9.69 10.68 -8.82
C PRO A 91 -11.18 10.41 -9.05
N LEU A 92 -11.84 9.65 -8.17
CA LEU A 92 -13.27 9.38 -8.32
C LEU A 92 -14.15 10.56 -7.89
N THR A 93 -13.59 11.69 -7.43
CA THR A 93 -14.37 12.92 -7.28
C THR A 93 -14.51 13.69 -8.59
N LEU A 94 -13.75 13.35 -9.63
CA LEU A 94 -13.92 13.91 -10.97
C LEU A 94 -15.26 13.45 -11.57
N SER A 95 -15.82 14.25 -12.47
CA SER A 95 -17.00 13.86 -13.25
C SER A 95 -16.70 12.66 -14.15
N ASP A 96 -17.73 11.91 -14.54
CA ASP A 96 -17.56 10.74 -15.42
C ASP A 96 -16.90 11.14 -16.75
N GLU A 97 -17.22 12.31 -17.28
CA GLU A 97 -16.69 12.83 -18.55
C GLU A 97 -15.20 13.14 -18.47
N ILE A 98 -14.75 13.75 -17.37
CA ILE A 98 -13.34 14.07 -17.17
C ILE A 98 -12.54 12.79 -16.94
N LEU A 99 -13.05 11.90 -16.08
CA LEU A 99 -12.39 10.64 -15.79
C LEU A 99 -12.28 9.76 -17.06
N GLU A 100 -13.34 9.70 -17.85
CA GLU A 100 -13.34 9.02 -19.15
C GLU A 100 -12.34 9.66 -20.12
N TRP A 101 -12.29 10.99 -20.20
CA TRP A 101 -11.31 11.66 -21.05
C TRP A 101 -9.87 11.26 -20.68
N LEU A 102 -9.52 11.26 -19.39
CA LEU A 102 -8.21 10.83 -18.90
C LEU A 102 -7.92 9.37 -19.29
N LEU A 103 -8.83 8.45 -18.97
CA LEU A 103 -8.68 7.02 -19.27
C LEU A 103 -8.55 6.76 -20.77
N SER A 104 -9.37 7.42 -21.59
CA SER A 104 -9.35 7.28 -23.05
C SER A 104 -8.05 7.79 -23.67
N ARG A 105 -7.48 8.87 -23.14
CA ARG A 105 -6.19 9.40 -23.60
C ARG A 105 -5.05 8.46 -23.25
N LEU A 106 -4.99 7.99 -22.01
CA LEU A 106 -3.95 7.07 -21.57
C LEU A 106 -4.04 5.71 -22.29
N ARG A 107 -5.24 5.19 -22.53
CA ARG A 107 -5.44 3.90 -23.22
C ARG A 107 -5.01 3.92 -24.70
N LYS A 108 -4.95 5.09 -25.33
CA LYS A 108 -4.43 5.24 -26.72
C LYS A 108 -2.91 5.10 -26.80
N ILE A 109 -2.21 5.22 -25.69
CA ILE A 109 -0.75 5.11 -25.64
C ILE A 109 -0.37 3.63 -25.72
N ARG A 110 0.29 3.23 -26.82
CA ARG A 110 0.53 1.81 -27.14
C ARG A 110 1.28 1.03 -26.06
N HIS A 111 2.28 1.64 -25.43
CA HIS A 111 3.10 0.98 -24.39
C HIS A 111 2.47 1.02 -23.00
N VAL A 112 1.34 1.71 -22.80
CA VAL A 112 0.62 1.69 -21.53
C VAL A 112 -0.25 0.44 -21.46
N GLU A 113 0.16 -0.47 -20.60
CA GLU A 113 -0.48 -1.76 -20.43
C GLU A 113 -1.55 -1.71 -19.35
N PHE A 114 -1.21 -1.14 -18.18
CA PHE A 114 -2.08 -1.10 -17.01
C PHE A 114 -2.51 0.32 -16.67
N LEU A 115 -3.82 0.50 -16.48
CA LEU A 115 -4.37 1.69 -15.85
C LEU A 115 -4.82 1.32 -14.44
N ARG A 116 -4.55 2.21 -13.49
CA ARG A 116 -4.95 2.02 -12.09
C ARG A 116 -5.53 3.29 -11.51
N ILE A 117 -6.48 3.15 -10.59
CA ILE A 117 -7.06 4.27 -9.83
C ILE A 117 -6.82 4.02 -8.35
N GLY A 118 -6.20 4.97 -7.66
CA GLY A 118 -6.12 4.99 -6.19
C GLY A 118 -7.21 5.91 -5.62
N THR A 119 -8.12 5.37 -4.83
CA THR A 119 -9.33 6.09 -4.36
C THR A 119 -9.74 5.66 -2.94
N LYS A 120 -10.41 6.55 -2.20
CA LYS A 120 -11.16 6.20 -0.97
C LYS A 120 -12.66 6.32 -1.18
N ALA A 121 -13.13 6.82 -2.33
CA ALA A 121 -14.54 7.07 -2.62
C ALA A 121 -15.48 5.88 -2.30
N PRO A 122 -15.17 4.60 -2.60
CA PRO A 122 -16.05 3.49 -2.21
C PRO A 122 -16.35 3.42 -0.71
N VAL A 123 -15.46 3.96 0.13
CA VAL A 123 -15.55 3.94 1.59
C VAL A 123 -16.23 5.20 2.15
N VAL A 124 -15.90 6.38 1.62
CA VAL A 124 -16.35 7.67 2.18
C VAL A 124 -17.45 8.36 1.36
N LEU A 125 -17.70 7.89 0.14
CA LEU A 125 -18.74 8.36 -0.76
C LEU A 125 -19.22 7.21 -1.66
N PRO A 126 -19.74 6.09 -1.09
CA PRO A 126 -20.12 4.90 -1.86
C PRO A 126 -21.14 5.20 -2.96
N GLN A 127 -21.95 6.25 -2.80
CA GLN A 127 -22.93 6.73 -3.79
C GLN A 127 -22.27 7.15 -5.12
N ARG A 128 -20.98 7.49 -5.10
CA ARG A 128 -20.22 7.81 -6.32
C ARG A 128 -20.13 6.63 -7.28
N ILE A 129 -20.20 5.40 -6.76
CA ILE A 129 -20.09 4.17 -7.55
C ILE A 129 -21.45 3.79 -8.16
N THR A 130 -21.80 4.51 -9.22
CA THR A 130 -23.06 4.33 -9.93
C THR A 130 -22.95 3.24 -11.01
N PRO A 131 -24.10 2.69 -11.49
CA PRO A 131 -24.10 1.82 -12.67
C PRO A 131 -23.54 2.49 -13.93
N ALA A 132 -23.69 3.81 -14.08
CA ALA A 132 -23.14 4.55 -15.21
C ALA A 132 -21.61 4.60 -15.16
N LEU A 133 -21.04 4.96 -14.00
CA LEU A 133 -19.59 4.98 -13.79
C LEU A 133 -18.98 3.61 -14.07
N THR A 134 -19.53 2.54 -13.47
CA THR A 134 -18.98 1.19 -13.62
C THR A 134 -19.05 0.68 -15.06
N ARG A 135 -20.13 0.98 -15.81
CA ARG A 135 -20.20 0.72 -17.25
C ARG A 135 -19.15 1.47 -18.06
N MET A 136 -18.82 2.70 -17.67
CA MET A 136 -17.74 3.48 -18.31
C MET A 136 -16.38 2.84 -18.02
N LEU A 137 -16.06 2.60 -16.76
CA LEU A 137 -14.77 2.05 -16.33
C LEU A 137 -14.47 0.69 -16.98
N LYS A 138 -15.48 -0.17 -17.16
CA LYS A 138 -15.35 -1.49 -17.80
C LYS A 138 -14.80 -1.42 -19.24
N ARG A 139 -14.95 -0.31 -19.95
CA ARG A 139 -14.42 -0.15 -21.32
C ARG A 139 -12.90 -0.01 -21.37
N TYR A 140 -12.25 0.28 -20.25
CA TYR A 140 -10.83 0.63 -20.17
C TYR A 140 -9.96 -0.49 -19.58
N HIS A 141 -10.41 -1.75 -19.67
CA HIS A 141 -9.64 -2.91 -19.22
C HIS A 141 -8.29 -3.08 -19.98
N PRO A 142 -7.24 -3.61 -19.32
CA PRO A 142 -7.18 -3.98 -17.91
C PRO A 142 -7.06 -2.74 -16.99
N LEU A 143 -8.07 -2.56 -16.14
CA LEU A 143 -8.16 -1.47 -15.16
C LEU A 143 -8.18 -2.06 -13.76
N TRP A 144 -7.37 -1.52 -12.85
CA TRP A 144 -7.32 -1.94 -11.46
C TRP A 144 -7.67 -0.80 -10.52
N ILE A 145 -8.26 -1.10 -9.37
CA ILE A 145 -8.57 -0.08 -8.36
C ILE A 145 -7.94 -0.46 -7.02
N SER A 146 -7.16 0.47 -6.47
CA SER A 146 -6.66 0.41 -5.10
C SER A 146 -7.56 1.27 -4.21
N ILE A 147 -8.30 0.63 -3.31
CA ILE A 147 -9.23 1.26 -2.38
C ILE A 147 -8.58 1.42 -1.02
N HIS A 148 -8.76 2.56 -0.38
CA HIS A 148 -8.21 2.83 0.93
C HIS A 148 -9.20 2.49 2.07
N PHE A 149 -9.08 1.29 2.64
CA PHE A 149 -9.77 0.90 3.87
C PHE A 149 -8.83 0.97 5.08
N THR A 150 -9.39 1.28 6.23
CA THR A 150 -8.70 1.54 7.49
C THR A 150 -9.26 0.71 8.64
N HIS A 151 -10.59 0.51 8.71
CA HIS A 151 -11.23 -0.15 9.85
C HIS A 151 -12.41 -1.03 9.40
N PRO A 152 -12.74 -2.16 10.06
CA PRO A 152 -13.89 -2.99 9.69
C PRO A 152 -15.23 -2.23 9.70
N ASP A 153 -15.38 -1.19 10.50
CA ASP A 153 -16.62 -0.38 10.54
C ASP A 153 -16.91 0.35 9.22
N GLU A 154 -15.90 0.51 8.36
CA GLU A 154 -16.07 1.07 7.02
C GLU A 154 -16.74 0.08 6.05
N LEU A 155 -16.90 -1.19 6.43
CA LEU A 155 -17.53 -2.25 5.64
C LEU A 155 -19.07 -2.22 5.81
N THR A 156 -19.66 -1.07 5.48
CA THR A 156 -21.11 -0.87 5.53
C THR A 156 -21.81 -1.56 4.35
N PRO A 157 -23.15 -1.71 4.37
CA PRO A 157 -23.91 -2.20 3.23
C PRO A 157 -23.69 -1.37 1.95
N GLU A 158 -23.58 -0.05 2.07
CA GLU A 158 -23.34 0.86 0.94
C GLU A 158 -21.94 0.67 0.35
N THR A 159 -20.91 0.56 1.20
CA THR A 159 -19.54 0.26 0.77
C THR A 159 -19.45 -1.11 0.10
N THR A 160 -20.16 -2.11 0.64
CA THR A 160 -20.25 -3.46 0.07
C THR A 160 -20.84 -3.41 -1.34
N LEU A 161 -22.00 -2.75 -1.51
CA LEU A 161 -22.64 -2.57 -2.82
C LEU A 161 -21.74 -1.84 -3.82
N ALA A 162 -21.01 -0.81 -3.36
CA ALA A 162 -20.07 -0.08 -4.19
C ALA A 162 -18.92 -0.99 -4.68
N CYS A 163 -18.32 -1.78 -3.79
CA CYS A 163 -17.25 -2.72 -4.14
C CYS A 163 -17.77 -3.83 -5.07
N ASP A 164 -18.96 -4.36 -4.80
CA ASP A 164 -19.57 -5.40 -5.63
C ASP A 164 -19.80 -4.91 -7.07
N ARG A 165 -20.32 -3.69 -7.26
CA ARG A 165 -20.49 -3.11 -8.60
C ARG A 165 -19.17 -3.00 -9.37
N LEU A 166 -18.09 -2.61 -8.68
CA LEU A 166 -16.76 -2.51 -9.32
C LEU A 166 -16.22 -3.89 -9.68
N ALA A 167 -16.35 -4.86 -8.77
CA ALA A 167 -15.93 -6.24 -9.01
C ALA A 167 -16.74 -6.89 -10.14
N ASP A 168 -18.06 -6.69 -10.20
CA ASP A 168 -18.96 -7.17 -11.27
C ASP A 168 -18.66 -6.53 -12.63
N ALA A 169 -18.11 -5.32 -12.64
CA ALA A 169 -17.57 -4.69 -13.85
C ALA A 169 -16.27 -5.37 -14.34
N GLY A 170 -15.76 -6.37 -13.62
CA GLY A 170 -14.56 -7.13 -13.93
C GLY A 170 -13.27 -6.44 -13.47
N ILE A 171 -13.36 -5.45 -12.59
CA ILE A 171 -12.21 -4.66 -12.12
C ILE A 171 -11.59 -5.34 -10.89
N PRO A 172 -10.32 -5.76 -10.93
CA PRO A 172 -9.64 -6.26 -9.75
C PRO A 172 -9.47 -5.16 -8.69
N LEU A 173 -9.87 -5.47 -7.45
CA LEU A 173 -9.85 -4.54 -6.32
C LEU A 173 -8.79 -4.94 -5.31
N GLY A 174 -7.93 -4.00 -4.94
CA GLY A 174 -6.94 -4.14 -3.88
C GLY A 174 -7.17 -3.15 -2.74
N SER A 175 -7.00 -3.56 -1.49
CA SER A 175 -7.04 -2.65 -0.34
C SER A 175 -5.65 -2.17 0.05
N GLN A 176 -5.51 -0.86 0.19
CA GLN A 176 -4.35 -0.18 0.75
C GLN A 176 -4.70 0.36 2.13
N THR A 177 -4.28 -0.34 3.16
CA THR A 177 -4.54 0.03 4.56
C THR A 177 -3.31 0.69 5.17
N VAL A 178 -3.50 1.74 5.95
CA VAL A 178 -2.43 2.35 6.76
C VAL A 178 -2.58 1.87 8.20
N LEU A 179 -1.48 1.43 8.81
CA LEU A 179 -1.42 1.04 10.21
C LEU A 179 -1.38 2.30 11.08
N LEU A 180 -2.40 2.48 11.91
CA LEU A 180 -2.64 3.69 12.69
C LEU A 180 -2.88 3.34 14.17
N SER A 181 -2.13 4.01 15.04
CA SER A 181 -2.21 3.86 16.49
C SER A 181 -3.61 4.21 17.01
N GLY A 182 -4.19 3.34 17.84
CA GLY A 182 -5.50 3.51 18.45
C GLY A 182 -6.68 3.37 17.48
N ILE A 183 -6.44 2.90 16.25
CA ILE A 183 -7.49 2.69 15.23
C ILE A 183 -7.50 1.24 14.76
N ASN A 184 -6.39 0.76 14.20
CA ASN A 184 -6.31 -0.58 13.63
C ASN A 184 -5.00 -1.30 13.97
N ASP A 185 -4.27 -0.80 14.97
CA ASP A 185 -3.05 -1.40 15.50
C ASP A 185 -3.33 -2.55 16.48
N ASP A 186 -4.37 -3.33 16.20
CA ASP A 186 -4.77 -4.52 16.94
C ASP A 186 -4.98 -5.70 15.97
N LEU A 187 -4.57 -6.90 16.39
CA LEU A 187 -4.60 -8.09 15.54
C LEU A 187 -6.02 -8.52 15.21
N ASP A 188 -6.93 -8.52 16.19
CA ASP A 188 -8.32 -8.94 15.99
C ASP A 188 -9.04 -7.98 15.03
N THR A 189 -8.87 -6.68 15.27
CA THR A 189 -9.39 -5.61 14.41
C THR A 189 -8.88 -5.75 12.97
N MET A 190 -7.57 -5.94 12.80
CA MET A 190 -6.98 -6.14 11.47
C MET A 190 -7.49 -7.43 10.82
N LYS A 191 -7.60 -8.54 11.56
CA LYS A 191 -8.11 -9.82 11.04
C LYS A 191 -9.55 -9.68 10.56
N ARG A 192 -10.42 -9.02 11.33
CA ARG A 192 -11.81 -8.71 10.93
C ARG A 192 -11.84 -7.88 9.64
N LEU A 193 -11.02 -6.83 9.55
CA LEU A 193 -10.91 -6.03 8.34
C LEU A 193 -10.50 -6.88 7.13
N MET A 194 -9.41 -7.64 7.24
CA MET A 194 -8.88 -8.44 6.13
C MET A 194 -9.88 -9.50 5.63
N HIS A 195 -10.62 -10.13 6.55
CA HIS A 195 -11.69 -11.07 6.20
C HIS A 195 -12.87 -10.38 5.53
N GLY A 196 -13.31 -9.25 6.09
CA GLY A 196 -14.41 -8.48 5.55
C GLY A 196 -14.12 -7.98 4.13
N LEU A 197 -12.90 -7.51 3.87
CA LEU A 197 -12.44 -7.11 2.54
C LEU A 197 -12.58 -8.25 1.52
N LEU A 198 -12.14 -9.46 1.88
CA LEU A 198 -12.26 -10.62 0.98
C LEU A 198 -13.72 -10.99 0.68
N LYS A 199 -14.61 -10.88 1.67
CA LYS A 199 -16.05 -11.15 1.49
C LYS A 199 -16.69 -10.23 0.44
N ILE A 200 -16.17 -9.00 0.29
CA ILE A 200 -16.61 -8.03 -0.72
C ILE A 200 -15.67 -7.97 -1.94
N ARG A 201 -14.91 -9.03 -2.17
CA ARG A 201 -14.00 -9.22 -3.33
C ARG A 201 -12.90 -8.16 -3.45
N VAL A 202 -12.50 -7.55 -2.33
CA VAL A 202 -11.35 -6.66 -2.25
C VAL A 202 -10.17 -7.42 -1.65
N LYS A 203 -9.08 -7.56 -2.41
CA LYS A 203 -7.88 -8.26 -1.94
C LYS A 203 -7.06 -7.35 -1.00
N PRO A 204 -6.74 -7.75 0.24
CA PRO A 204 -5.69 -7.09 1.01
C PRO A 204 -4.38 -7.01 0.23
N TYR A 205 -3.95 -5.80 -0.13
CA TYR A 205 -2.76 -5.58 -0.94
C TYR A 205 -1.60 -5.09 -0.07
N TYR A 206 -1.71 -3.90 0.51
CA TYR A 206 -0.68 -3.35 1.39
C TYR A 206 -1.23 -3.00 2.77
N LEU A 207 -0.40 -3.28 3.77
CA LEU A 207 -0.45 -2.62 5.07
C LEU A 207 0.75 -1.65 5.12
N TYR A 208 0.48 -0.36 5.07
CA TYR A 208 1.52 0.66 5.14
C TYR A 208 1.83 1.01 6.59
N GLN A 209 3.12 1.14 6.90
CA GLN A 209 3.52 1.92 8.06
C GLN A 209 3.06 3.38 7.91
N CYS A 210 2.52 3.98 8.97
CA CYS A 210 2.16 5.40 8.92
C CYS A 210 3.39 6.28 8.70
N ASP A 211 3.34 7.08 7.63
CA ASP A 211 4.41 7.97 7.22
C ASP A 211 4.65 9.10 8.26
N PRO A 212 5.90 9.57 8.39
CA PRO A 212 6.29 10.66 9.28
C PRO A 212 5.92 12.04 8.70
N ILE A 213 4.64 12.26 8.42
CA ILE A 213 4.17 13.56 7.94
C ILE A 213 3.90 14.54 9.09
N LEU A 214 3.85 15.83 8.76
CA LEU A 214 3.54 16.86 9.75
C LEU A 214 2.14 16.62 10.34
N GLY A 215 2.07 16.50 11.66
CA GLY A 215 0.82 16.31 12.38
C GLY A 215 0.33 14.86 12.49
N SER A 216 1.03 13.85 11.98
CA SER A 216 0.60 12.43 12.08
C SER A 216 1.28 11.64 13.20
N SER A 217 2.17 12.25 14.01
CA SER A 217 3.01 11.51 14.97
C SER A 217 2.21 10.62 15.93
N HIS A 218 1.05 11.08 16.37
CA HIS A 218 0.14 10.35 17.27
C HIS A 218 -0.55 9.14 16.61
N PHE A 219 -0.57 9.06 15.28
CA PHE A 219 -1.06 7.88 14.57
C PHE A 219 0.05 6.85 14.30
N ARG A 220 1.32 7.16 14.57
CA ARG A 220 2.42 6.25 14.23
C ARG A 220 2.54 5.13 15.24
N THR A 221 2.74 3.93 14.73
CA THR A 221 3.08 2.74 15.51
C THR A 221 4.58 2.42 15.41
N PRO A 222 5.16 1.69 16.38
CA PRO A 222 6.44 1.02 16.18
C PRO A 222 6.35 0.00 15.04
N VAL A 223 7.43 -0.15 14.25
CA VAL A 223 7.49 -1.13 13.14
C VAL A 223 7.23 -2.56 13.62
N GLY A 224 7.67 -2.89 14.84
CA GLY A 224 7.41 -4.19 15.47
C GLY A 224 5.92 -4.54 15.55
N LYS A 225 5.03 -3.55 15.66
CA LYS A 225 3.58 -3.79 15.70
C LYS A 225 3.04 -4.28 14.36
N GLY A 226 3.55 -3.76 13.25
CA GLY A 226 3.21 -4.26 11.92
C GLY A 226 3.68 -5.70 11.71
N LEU A 227 4.89 -6.03 12.16
CA LEU A 227 5.43 -7.39 12.11
C LEU A 227 4.64 -8.37 12.99
N GLU A 228 4.24 -7.94 14.19
CA GLU A 228 3.35 -8.70 15.09
C GLU A 228 2.03 -9.04 14.39
N ILE A 229 1.38 -8.06 13.76
CA ILE A 229 0.15 -8.25 12.99
C ILE A 229 0.37 -9.24 11.84
N ILE A 230 1.41 -9.07 11.02
CA ILE A 230 1.66 -10.00 9.90
C ILE A 230 1.93 -11.43 10.40
N ARG A 231 2.65 -11.58 11.51
CA ARG A 231 2.87 -12.90 12.14
C ARG A 231 1.56 -13.51 12.62
N GLY A 232 0.69 -12.71 13.25
CA GLY A 232 -0.62 -13.15 13.75
C GLY A 232 -1.64 -13.45 12.64
N LEU A 233 -1.41 -12.98 11.41
CA LEU A 233 -2.23 -13.32 10.25
C LEU A 233 -1.69 -14.54 9.48
N ARG A 234 -0.37 -14.60 9.25
CA ARG A 234 0.24 -15.67 8.46
C ARG A 234 0.06 -17.03 9.16
N GLY A 235 -0.55 -17.99 8.47
CA GLY A 235 -0.83 -19.34 9.00
C GLY A 235 -2.13 -19.43 9.82
N TYR A 236 -2.58 -18.33 10.44
CA TYR A 236 -3.79 -18.27 11.26
C TYR A 236 -5.05 -17.85 10.49
N THR A 237 -4.92 -17.60 9.18
CA THR A 237 -6.00 -17.30 8.25
C THR A 237 -5.60 -17.66 6.81
N THR A 238 -6.56 -17.63 5.88
CA THR A 238 -6.31 -17.75 4.43
C THR A 238 -5.19 -16.81 3.97
N GLY A 239 -4.30 -17.33 3.12
CA GLY A 239 -3.17 -16.56 2.57
C GLY A 239 -3.61 -15.33 1.78
N TYR A 240 -4.81 -15.36 1.18
CA TYR A 240 -5.39 -14.19 0.52
C TYR A 240 -5.70 -13.04 1.48
N ALA A 241 -5.84 -13.29 2.79
CA ALA A 241 -6.10 -12.25 3.77
C ALA A 241 -4.82 -11.58 4.31
N VAL A 242 -3.64 -12.06 3.92
CA VAL A 242 -2.37 -11.51 4.42
C VAL A 242 -1.84 -10.46 3.44
N PRO A 243 -1.86 -9.16 3.79
CA PRO A 243 -1.26 -8.12 2.95
C PRO A 243 0.27 -8.15 3.04
N SER A 244 0.94 -7.45 2.12
CA SER A 244 2.36 -7.12 2.28
C SER A 244 2.47 -5.93 3.24
N TYR A 245 3.18 -6.10 4.36
CA TYR A 245 3.51 -4.96 5.23
C TYR A 245 4.72 -4.22 4.64
N VAL A 246 4.57 -2.92 4.42
CA VAL A 246 5.58 -2.10 3.74
C VAL A 246 5.84 -0.78 4.45
N ILE A 247 7.07 -0.31 4.35
CA ILE A 247 7.46 1.05 4.70
C ILE A 247 7.78 1.78 3.39
N ASP A 248 7.16 2.94 3.14
CA ASP A 248 7.64 3.82 2.06
C ASP A 248 8.90 4.54 2.55
N ALA A 249 10.03 4.19 1.96
CA ALA A 249 11.33 4.67 2.41
C ALA A 249 11.42 6.21 2.25
N PRO A 250 11.87 6.92 3.30
CA PRO A 250 12.12 8.35 3.22
C PRO A 250 13.01 8.73 2.03
N GLY A 251 12.81 9.95 1.51
CA GLY A 251 13.54 10.40 0.32
C GLY A 251 13.12 9.70 -0.97
N GLY A 252 12.03 8.92 -0.96
CA GLY A 252 11.46 8.28 -2.14
C GLY A 252 12.19 7.01 -2.57
N GLY A 253 12.84 6.30 -1.65
CA GLY A 253 13.47 4.99 -1.90
C GLY A 253 12.48 3.88 -2.26
N GLY A 254 11.18 4.14 -2.15
CA GLY A 254 10.13 3.21 -2.54
C GLY A 254 9.65 2.31 -1.40
N LYS A 255 8.74 1.40 -1.73
CA LYS A 255 8.05 0.54 -0.78
C LYS A 255 8.94 -0.67 -0.47
N ILE A 256 9.44 -0.75 0.74
CA ILE A 256 10.27 -1.85 1.21
C ILE A 256 9.35 -2.82 1.99
N PRO A 257 9.20 -4.09 1.54
CA PRO A 257 8.41 -5.07 2.26
C PRO A 257 9.17 -5.60 3.48
N LEU A 258 8.43 -5.82 4.56
CA LEU A 258 8.92 -6.44 5.78
C LEU A 258 8.13 -7.72 6.04
N LEU A 259 8.85 -8.79 6.37
CA LEU A 259 8.30 -10.06 6.81
C LEU A 259 8.84 -10.39 8.20
N PRO A 260 8.09 -11.14 9.02
CA PRO A 260 8.66 -11.75 10.21
C PRO A 260 9.85 -12.65 9.85
N GLU A 261 10.81 -12.80 10.77
CA GLU A 261 11.91 -13.74 10.59
C GLU A 261 11.40 -15.18 10.69
N TYR A 262 11.49 -15.91 9.58
CA TYR A 262 11.16 -17.34 9.50
C TYR A 262 12.40 -18.22 9.30
N ILE A 263 13.52 -17.67 8.83
CA ILE A 263 14.79 -18.40 8.70
C ILE A 263 15.46 -18.43 10.08
N VAL A 264 15.68 -19.64 10.57
CA VAL A 264 16.34 -19.90 11.86
C VAL A 264 17.86 -20.00 11.65
N GLY A 265 18.28 -20.63 10.57
CA GLY A 265 19.69 -20.92 10.29
C GLY A 265 19.84 -22.07 9.30
N ARG A 266 20.98 -22.76 9.37
CA ARG A 266 21.30 -23.92 8.52
C ARG A 266 21.88 -25.09 9.30
N ASP A 267 21.66 -26.30 8.81
CA ASP A 267 22.33 -27.52 9.25
C ASP A 267 22.81 -28.32 8.02
N GLY A 268 24.09 -28.18 7.69
CA GLY A 268 24.63 -28.67 6.41
C GLY A 268 23.87 -28.08 5.22
N ASP A 269 23.37 -28.96 4.36
CA ASP A 269 22.57 -28.61 3.17
C ASP A 269 21.09 -28.34 3.49
N ASP A 270 20.67 -28.39 4.76
CA ASP A 270 19.30 -28.07 5.16
C ASP A 270 19.17 -26.62 5.61
N LEU A 271 18.21 -25.91 5.03
CA LEU A 271 17.73 -24.63 5.55
C LEU A 271 16.73 -24.87 6.69
N LEU A 272 16.95 -24.25 7.84
CA LEU A 272 16.07 -24.34 8.99
C LEU A 272 15.04 -23.22 8.99
N LEU A 273 13.76 -23.61 8.96
CA LEU A 273 12.62 -22.70 8.86
C LEU A 273 11.71 -22.85 10.06
N LYS A 274 11.15 -21.73 10.55
CA LYS A 274 10.15 -21.69 11.62
C LYS A 274 8.77 -21.45 11.02
N ASN A 275 7.79 -22.28 11.35
CA ASN A 275 6.40 -22.06 10.92
C ASN A 275 5.66 -21.09 11.86
N TYR A 276 4.36 -20.86 11.58
CA TYR A 276 3.50 -19.97 12.36
C TYR A 276 3.25 -20.42 13.80
N GLU A 277 3.34 -21.73 14.09
CA GLU A 277 3.22 -22.35 15.41
C GLU A 277 4.54 -22.31 16.20
N GLY A 278 5.61 -21.96 15.52
CA GLY A 278 6.96 -21.91 16.07
C GLY A 278 7.75 -23.21 15.98
N ASN A 279 7.22 -24.21 15.29
CA ASN A 279 7.90 -25.46 14.98
C ASN A 279 9.01 -25.23 13.95
N THR A 280 10.16 -25.88 14.15
CA THR A 280 11.30 -25.82 13.23
C THR A 280 11.26 -26.98 12.24
N TYR A 281 11.46 -26.69 10.96
CA TYR A 281 11.49 -27.65 9.87
C TYR A 281 12.82 -27.56 9.13
N ARG A 282 13.28 -28.70 8.62
CA ARG A 282 14.43 -28.82 7.73
C ARG A 282 13.94 -28.84 6.29
N TYR A 283 14.49 -27.99 5.45
CA TYR A 283 14.21 -27.96 4.03
C TYR A 283 15.53 -28.20 3.27
N PRO A 284 15.64 -29.29 2.47
CA PRO A 284 16.84 -29.54 1.68
C PRO A 284 17.08 -28.40 0.67
N ASP A 285 18.16 -27.66 0.86
CA ASP A 285 18.55 -26.49 0.06
C ASP A 285 20.06 -26.47 -0.21
N PRO A 286 20.50 -26.88 -1.42
CA PRO A 286 21.90 -27.16 -1.74
C PRO A 286 22.83 -25.93 -1.80
N GLY A 287 22.31 -24.71 -1.57
CA GLY A 287 23.12 -23.50 -1.46
C GLY A 287 23.66 -23.28 -0.04
N ASP A 288 24.60 -22.37 0.16
CA ASP A 288 25.21 -22.10 1.48
C ASP A 288 25.12 -20.63 1.91
N TRP A 289 24.42 -19.77 1.17
CA TRP A 289 24.51 -18.32 1.37
C TRP A 289 23.42 -17.75 2.31
N ILE A 290 22.23 -18.35 2.38
CA ILE A 290 21.15 -17.90 3.27
C ILE A 290 21.21 -18.64 4.61
N GLY A 291 21.42 -17.92 5.72
CA GLY A 291 21.41 -18.48 7.08
C GLY A 291 22.73 -19.12 7.53
N ALA A 292 23.79 -19.03 6.72
CA ALA A 292 25.13 -19.50 7.10
C ALA A 292 25.78 -18.71 8.25
N ASP A 293 25.35 -17.47 8.47
CA ASP A 293 25.72 -16.68 9.64
C ASP A 293 25.08 -17.21 10.95
N ARG A 294 24.16 -18.17 10.85
CA ARG A 294 23.42 -18.79 11.96
C ARG A 294 23.52 -20.33 11.88
N PRO A 295 24.72 -20.92 12.01
CA PRO A 295 24.87 -22.37 11.98
C PRO A 295 24.13 -22.99 13.17
N TYR A 296 23.42 -24.09 12.92
CA TYR A 296 22.66 -24.77 13.96
C TYR A 296 23.59 -25.53 14.91
N ASN A 297 23.78 -25.00 16.11
CA ASN A 297 24.46 -25.72 17.19
C ASN A 297 23.46 -26.57 17.96
N ALA A 298 23.49 -27.89 17.71
CA ALA A 298 22.66 -28.90 18.39
C ALA A 298 22.81 -28.91 19.92
N THR A 299 23.82 -28.25 20.49
CA THR A 299 24.10 -28.19 21.94
C THR A 299 23.18 -27.26 22.74
N SER A 300 22.22 -26.57 22.11
CA SER A 300 21.38 -25.55 22.77
C SER A 300 19.93 -25.96 23.10
N ARG A 301 19.52 -27.21 22.85
CA ARG A 301 18.23 -27.74 23.35
C ARG A 301 18.33 -29.20 23.78
N CYS A 302 18.83 -29.42 24.99
CA CYS A 302 18.49 -30.59 25.81
C CYS A 302 17.73 -30.12 27.05
N THR A 303 16.46 -29.71 26.89
CA THR A 303 15.42 -29.76 27.94
C THR A 303 14.06 -29.63 27.27
N GLY A 304 13.36 -30.74 27.11
CA GLY A 304 12.03 -30.78 26.50
C GLY A 304 11.73 -32.18 25.97
N GLU A 305 11.39 -33.07 26.90
CA GLU A 305 10.78 -34.39 26.69
C GLU A 305 9.75 -34.32 25.54
N GLY A 306 9.81 -35.16 24.51
CA GLY A 306 9.55 -36.59 24.62
C GLY A 306 8.13 -36.87 24.11
N GLY A 307 8.01 -37.22 22.82
CA GLY A 307 6.72 -37.58 22.22
C GLY A 307 6.87 -38.11 20.80
N ARG A 308 7.29 -39.37 20.68
CA ARG A 308 7.17 -40.19 19.47
C ARG A 308 5.77 -40.82 19.46
N ALA A 309 5.01 -40.60 18.37
CA ALA A 309 4.26 -41.60 17.60
C ALA A 309 3.68 -40.90 16.37
#